data_AF-A0A3M0KX08-F1
#
_entry.id   AF-A0A3M0KX08-F1
#
_cell.length_a   1.000
_cell.length_b   1.000
_cell.length_c   1.000
_cell.angle_alpha   90.00
_cell.angle_beta   90.00
_cell.angle_gamma   90.00
#
_symmetry.space_group_name_H-M   'P 1'
#
loop_
_entity.id
_entity.type
_entity.pdbx_description
1 polymer ?
#
loop_
_entity_poly.entity_id
_entity_poly.type
_entity_poly.pdbx_seq_one_letter_code
_entity_poly.pdbx_strand_id
1 'polypeptide(L)'
;MQSLNPPRTPTAITQNLQDGQGIRPSQNGFRRGRSCLTNLITFYDQVTHLVDAGRAVDVVYLGFSKAFDTVSHGRLLDKLAAHGLDKSTLLD
;
A
#
# COMPACT_ATOMS: atom_id res chain seq x y z
N MET A 1 13.04 -19.75 5.66
CA MET A 1 14.01 -18.94 4.90
C MET A 1 13.33 -18.53 3.58
N GLN A 2 12.50 -17.47 3.61
CA GLN A 2 11.87 -16.98 2.38
C GLN A 2 12.84 -16.03 1.68
N SER A 3 13.11 -16.33 0.41
CA SER A 3 13.94 -15.58 -0.52
C SER A 3 13.70 -14.06 -0.39
N LEU A 4 14.77 -13.33 -0.03
CA LEU A 4 14.85 -11.89 -0.16
C LEU A 4 14.88 -11.57 -1.67
N ASN A 5 13.70 -11.32 -2.25
CA ASN A 5 13.64 -10.75 -3.60
C ASN A 5 14.37 -9.40 -3.60
N PRO A 6 15.16 -9.09 -4.66
CA PRO A 6 15.84 -7.80 -4.78
C PRO A 6 14.82 -6.64 -4.74
N PRO A 7 15.23 -5.44 -4.30
CA PRO A 7 14.34 -4.29 -4.30
C PRO A 7 13.86 -4.03 -5.72
N ARG A 8 12.56 -4.25 -5.98
CA ARG A 8 11.96 -3.88 -7.25
C ARG A 8 12.19 -2.39 -7.45
N THR A 9 12.81 -2.02 -8.56
CA THR A 9 12.89 -0.63 -9.00
C THR A 9 11.47 -0.05 -9.02
N PRO A 10 11.26 1.19 -8.52
CA PRO A 10 9.96 1.82 -8.61
C PRO A 10 9.58 1.93 -10.09
N THR A 11 8.44 1.36 -10.48
CA THR A 11 7.87 1.61 -11.81
C THR A 11 7.47 3.08 -11.90
N ALA A 12 7.34 3.62 -13.13
CA ALA A 12 6.87 4.98 -13.36
C ALA A 12 5.55 5.27 -12.59
N ILE A 13 4.64 4.29 -12.54
CA ILE A 13 3.41 4.34 -11.77
C ILE A 13 3.68 4.52 -10.27
N THR A 14 4.58 3.70 -9.70
CA THR A 14 4.88 3.74 -8.26
C THR A 14 5.52 5.06 -7.87
N GLN A 15 6.36 5.63 -8.72
CA GLN A 15 6.99 6.93 -8.50
C GLN A 15 5.95 8.07 -8.52
N ASN A 16 5.13 8.14 -9.57
CA ASN A 16 4.06 9.12 -9.68
C ASN A 16 3.09 9.08 -8.49
N LEU A 17 2.70 7.88 -8.06
CA LEU A 17 1.80 7.73 -6.91
C LEU A 17 2.47 8.11 -5.57
N GLN A 18 3.79 8.00 -5.45
CA GLN A 18 4.53 8.47 -4.27
C GLN A 18 4.65 10.00 -4.26
N ASP A 19 5.02 10.60 -5.38
CA ASP A 19 5.23 12.05 -5.49
C ASP A 19 3.90 12.81 -5.44
N GLY A 20 2.88 12.31 -6.14
CA GLY A 20 1.53 12.88 -6.20
C GLY A 20 0.65 12.60 -4.99
N GLN A 21 1.20 12.13 -3.86
CA GLN A 21 0.45 11.78 -2.64
C GLN A 21 -0.70 10.77 -2.87
N GLY A 22 -0.62 9.96 -3.93
CA GLY A 22 -1.60 8.91 -4.26
C GLY A 22 -1.55 7.72 -3.30
N ILE A 23 -0.47 7.59 -2.51
CA ILE A 23 -0.29 6.53 -1.51
C ILE A 23 -0.31 7.13 -0.10
N ARG A 24 -1.17 6.60 0.77
CA ARG A 24 -1.23 7.04 2.18
C ARG A 24 0.08 6.71 2.92
N PRO A 25 0.51 7.56 3.86
CA PRO A 25 1.68 7.28 4.71
C PRO A 25 1.59 6.00 5.53
N SER A 26 0.39 5.48 5.80
CA SER A 26 0.16 4.21 6.52
C SER A 26 0.19 2.96 5.63
N GLN A 27 0.26 3.10 4.30
CA GLN A 27 0.33 1.94 3.40
C GLN A 27 1.73 1.34 3.40
N ASN A 28 1.88 0.06 3.73
CA ASN A 28 3.19 -0.63 3.72
C ASN A 28 3.38 -1.53 2.50
N GLY A 29 2.29 -2.07 1.93
CA GLY A 29 2.35 -2.89 0.73
C GLY A 29 2.77 -2.09 -0.51
N PHE A 30 3.54 -2.72 -1.39
CA PHE A 30 4.01 -2.16 -2.67
C PHE A 30 4.79 -0.85 -2.55
N ARG A 31 5.49 -0.63 -1.43
CA ARG A 31 6.35 0.55 -1.24
C ARG A 31 7.81 0.14 -1.05
N ARG A 32 8.71 0.91 -1.68
CA ARG A 32 10.15 0.75 -1.48
C ARG A 32 10.50 1.02 -0.02
N GLY A 33 11.37 0.19 0.56
CA GLY A 33 11.83 0.34 1.95
C GLY A 33 10.79 -0.02 3.00
N ARG A 34 9.63 -0.59 2.63
CA ARG A 34 8.62 -1.08 3.57
C ARG A 34 8.35 -2.56 3.34
N SER A 35 8.08 -3.26 4.43
CA SER A 35 7.85 -4.71 4.46
C SER A 35 6.70 -5.07 5.38
N CYS A 36 6.24 -6.33 5.30
CA CYS A 36 5.25 -6.87 6.24
C CYS A 36 5.73 -6.78 7.69
N LEU A 37 7.04 -6.95 7.94
CA LEU A 37 7.62 -6.81 9.26
C LEU A 37 7.52 -5.36 9.77
N THR A 38 7.92 -4.38 8.97
CA THR A 38 7.79 -2.96 9.37
C THR A 38 6.33 -2.57 9.61
N ASN A 39 5.39 -3.14 8.84
CA ASN A 39 3.96 -2.92 9.05
C ASN A 39 3.51 -3.43 10.42
N LEU A 40 3.94 -4.64 10.79
CA LEU A 40 3.59 -5.25 12.06
C LEU A 40 4.19 -4.48 13.24
N ILE A 41 5.45 -4.05 13.13
CA ILE A 41 6.13 -3.24 14.15
C ILE A 41 5.38 -1.93 14.36
N THR A 42 5.10 -1.17 13.29
CA THR A 42 4.37 0.12 13.40
C THR A 42 2.98 -0.06 13.97
N PHE A 43 2.28 -1.15 13.63
CA PHE A 43 0.97 -1.45 14.17
C PHE A 43 1.02 -1.73 15.68
N TYR A 44 1.91 -2.63 16.13
CA TYR A 44 2.00 -2.96 17.55
C TYR A 44 2.52 -1.81 18.40
N ASP A 45 3.40 -0.97 17.86
CA ASP A 45 3.85 0.26 18.53
C ASP A 45 2.65 1.16 18.87
N GLN A 46 1.75 1.38 17.90
CA GLN A 46 0.53 2.15 18.11
C GLN A 46 -0.42 1.49 19.10
N VAL A 47 -0.64 0.17 18.98
CA VAL A 47 -1.53 -0.56 19.90
C VAL A 47 -0.99 -0.51 21.32
N THR A 48 0.30 -0.77 21.51
CA THR A 48 0.95 -0.78 22.83
C THR A 48 0.84 0.59 23.48
N HIS A 49 1.12 1.68 22.75
CA HIS A 49 0.96 3.03 23.26
C HIS A 49 -0.47 3.35 23.72
N LEU A 50 -1.48 2.87 23.02
CA LEU A 50 -2.88 3.06 23.40
C LEU A 50 -3.24 2.26 24.65
N VAL A 51 -2.79 1.00 24.71
CA VAL A 51 -3.01 0.10 25.85
C VAL A 51 -2.32 0.63 27.11
N ASP A 52 -1.08 1.11 27.00
CA ASP A 52 -0.33 1.72 28.11
C ASP A 52 -1.04 2.99 28.64
N ALA A 53 -1.74 3.72 27.76
CA ALA A 53 -2.58 4.85 28.14
C ALA A 53 -3.95 4.44 28.72
N GLY A 54 -4.20 3.15 28.93
CA GLY A 54 -5.46 2.61 29.46
C GLY A 54 -6.63 2.66 28.47
N ARG A 55 -6.36 2.84 27.17
CA ARG A 55 -7.41 2.93 26.14
C ARG A 55 -7.74 1.55 25.58
N ALA A 56 -9.03 1.28 25.40
CA ALA A 56 -9.48 0.08 24.70
C ALA A 56 -9.11 0.17 23.20
N VAL A 57 -8.68 -0.96 22.63
CA VAL A 57 -8.29 -1.07 21.22
C VAL A 57 -9.00 -2.27 20.60
N ASP A 58 -9.73 -2.02 19.51
CA ASP A 58 -10.33 -3.04 18.66
C ASP A 58 -9.66 -3.04 17.28
N VAL A 59 -9.50 -4.23 16.69
CA VAL A 59 -8.79 -4.41 15.43
C VAL A 59 -9.69 -5.15 14.44
N VAL A 60 -9.95 -4.53 13.28
CA VAL A 60 -10.72 -5.13 12.20
C VAL A 60 -9.78 -5.51 11.06
N TYR A 61 -9.69 -6.82 10.76
CA TYR A 61 -8.91 -7.31 9.63
C TYR A 61 -9.81 -7.55 8.41
N LEU A 62 -9.50 -6.89 7.30
CA LEU A 62 -10.23 -7.00 6.04
C LEU A 62 -9.35 -7.68 4.99
N GLY A 63 -9.92 -8.66 4.29
CA GLY A 63 -9.28 -9.34 3.17
C GLY A 63 -10.17 -9.30 1.93
N PHE A 64 -9.57 -9.13 0.76
CA PHE A 64 -10.26 -9.22 -0.53
C PHE A 64 -9.93 -10.55 -1.19
N SER A 65 -10.95 -11.35 -1.51
CA SER A 65 -10.76 -12.54 -2.34
C SER A 65 -10.39 -12.10 -3.75
N LYS A 66 -9.33 -12.71 -4.32
CA LYS A 66 -8.87 -12.46 -5.70
C LYS A 66 -8.83 -10.96 -6.06
N ALA A 67 -8.20 -10.16 -5.20
CA ALA A 67 -8.25 -8.70 -5.28
C ALA A 67 -7.93 -8.15 -6.68
N PHE A 68 -6.90 -8.68 -7.35
CA PHE A 68 -6.52 -8.22 -8.69
C PHE A 68 -7.44 -8.71 -9.79
N ASP A 69 -8.03 -9.90 -9.66
CA ASP A 69 -8.98 -10.44 -10.67
C ASP A 69 -10.35 -9.74 -10.58
N THR A 70 -10.69 -9.20 -9.41
CA THR A 70 -12.05 -8.67 -9.13
C THR A 70 -12.15 -7.15 -9.34
N VAL A 71 -11.02 -6.45 -9.50
CA VAL A 71 -11.02 -5.00 -9.73
C VAL A 71 -11.56 -4.69 -11.13
N SER A 72 -12.59 -3.85 -11.21
CA SER A 72 -13.12 -3.36 -12.48
C SER A 72 -12.09 -2.51 -13.22
N HIS A 73 -11.79 -2.90 -14.46
CA HIS A 73 -10.85 -2.18 -15.33
C HIS A 73 -11.25 -0.72 -15.56
N GLY A 74 -12.54 -0.42 -15.78
CA GLY A 74 -13.01 0.96 -15.94
C GLY A 74 -12.74 1.82 -14.70
N ARG A 75 -13.11 1.31 -13.52
CA ARG A 75 -12.86 2.01 -12.24
C ARG A 75 -11.37 2.21 -11.95
N LEU A 76 -10.54 1.24 -12.33
CA LEU A 76 -9.09 1.36 -12.19
C LEU A 76 -8.54 2.47 -13.09
N LEU A 77 -8.95 2.50 -14.37
CA LEU A 77 -8.53 3.53 -15.32
C LEU A 77 -8.97 4.93 -14.89
N ASP A 78 -10.22 5.09 -14.44
CA ASP A 78 -10.71 6.38 -13.93
C ASP A 78 -9.86 6.88 -12.75
N LYS A 79 -9.49 5.95 -11.85
CA LYS A 79 -8.66 6.27 -10.70
C LYS A 79 -7.22 6.63 -11.09
N LEU A 80 -6.65 5.95 -12.07
CA LEU A 80 -5.33 6.29 -12.62
C LEU A 80 -5.35 7.67 -13.28
N ALA A 81 -6.36 7.96 -14.10
CA ALA A 81 -6.54 9.26 -14.74
C ALA A 81 -6.67 10.40 -13.73
N ALA A 82 -7.41 10.18 -12.62
CA ALA A 82 -7.51 11.14 -11.52
C ALA A 82 -6.17 11.42 -10.81
N HIS A 83 -5.19 10.51 -10.93
CA HIS A 83 -3.82 10.69 -10.45
C HIS A 83 -2.85 11.15 -11.55
N GLY A 84 -3.35 11.59 -12.70
CA GLY A 84 -2.52 12.08 -13.81
C GLY A 84 -1.80 10.98 -14.59
N LEU A 85 -2.18 9.71 -14.39
CA LEU A 85 -1.63 8.57 -15.11
C LEU A 85 -2.50 8.26 -16.32
N ASP A 86 -2.04 8.65 -17.49
CA ASP A 86 -2.70 8.36 -18.76
C ASP A 86 -2.27 7.00 -19.34
N LYS A 87 -2.92 6.58 -20.44
CA LYS A 87 -2.62 5.29 -21.09
C LYS A 87 -1.18 5.16 -21.56
N SER A 88 -0.54 6.26 -21.97
CA SER A 88 0.88 6.25 -22.37
C SER A 88 1.78 5.88 -21.21
N THR A 89 1.50 6.38 -20.00
CA THR A 89 2.26 6.08 -18.79
C THR A 89 2.14 4.62 -18.33
N LEU A 90 1.15 3.88 -18.85
CA LEU A 90 0.93 2.46 -18.51
C LEU A 90 1.61 1.48 -19.48
N LEU A 91 2.15 1.97 -20.61
CA LEU A 91 2.73 1.15 -21.67
C LEU A 91 4.27 1.19 -21.71
N ASP A 92 4.90 1.98 -20.84
CA ASP A 92 6.36 2.09 -20.64
C ASP A 92 6.89 1.13 -19.56
#